data_AF-A0A6A5A5G5-F1
#
_entry.id   AF-A0A6A5A5G5-F1
#
_cell.length_a   1.000
_cell.length_b   1.000
_cell.length_c   1.000
_cell.angle_alpha   90.00
_cell.angle_beta   90.00
_cell.angle_gamma   90.00
#
_symmetry.space_group_name_H-M   'P 1'
#
loop_
_entity.id
_entity.type
_entity.pdbx_description
1 polymer ?
#
loop_
_entity_poly.entity_id
_entity_poly.type
_entity_poly.pdbx_seq_one_letter_code
_entity_poly.pdbx_strand_id
1 'polypeptide(L)'
;MVVAGSSSCILGVGAYVSPSMMQSEYSMRDTPESSVGLYTWSSRGPTFDGDLGVNICAPGCAITSVPNWTLTKKMLMNGTSMSSPNAAGNVALLISGLKGRSIGYNPFSIRRALENTAVSVPTAEAFSQGQGLIQALPALEYLFKNQNAFDGTHEFPLFYDVRVPTHQNNRGIYLREHEQLTETDIAVNVEPIFHKDARNDHRIQFELALKLVPTKPWIATADHLTLMHQGNEFLVVVGRTFKVSVNTDSLAAGTSNYGEVIAYDTKNPGRGPVFRIPVTVIKPEVIPVAQQHTTLQLVKELASAN
;
A
#
# COMPACT_ATOMS: atom_id res chain seq x y z
N MET A 1 -14.91 -10.09 10.44
CA MET A 1 -13.75 -9.32 10.90
C MET A 1 -13.08 -8.75 9.65
N VAL A 2 -13.19 -7.45 9.39
CA VAL A 2 -12.56 -6.82 8.22
C VAL A 2 -11.06 -6.73 8.50
N VAL A 3 -10.23 -7.39 7.68
CA VAL A 3 -8.77 -7.26 7.79
C VAL A 3 -8.42 -5.84 7.33
N ALA A 4 -7.67 -5.08 8.12
CA ALA A 4 -7.44 -3.63 7.95
C ALA A 4 -6.76 -3.21 6.62
N GLY A 5 -6.50 -4.13 5.69
CA GLY A 5 -6.02 -3.86 4.32
C GLY A 5 -6.97 -4.29 3.20
N SER A 6 -8.13 -4.88 3.50
CA SER A 6 -9.07 -5.39 2.47
C SER A 6 -10.00 -4.32 1.89
N SER A 7 -9.76 -3.04 2.19
CA SER A 7 -10.58 -1.92 1.72
C SER A 7 -9.71 -0.75 1.29
N SER A 8 -10.08 -0.10 0.19
CA SER A 8 -9.41 1.09 -0.31
C SER A 8 -9.66 2.34 0.54
N CYS A 9 -10.62 2.32 1.47
CA CYS A 9 -10.96 3.48 2.31
C CYS A 9 -10.30 3.48 3.70
N ILE A 10 -9.54 2.42 4.05
CA ILE A 10 -8.84 2.29 5.32
C ILE A 10 -7.34 2.52 5.09
N LEU A 11 -6.66 3.16 6.04
CA LEU A 11 -5.21 3.31 6.03
C LEU A 11 -4.58 2.15 6.83
N GLY A 12 -3.97 1.19 6.15
CA GLY A 12 -3.25 0.09 6.78
C GLY A 12 -1.90 0.54 7.34
N VAL A 13 -1.63 0.21 8.61
CA VAL A 13 -0.42 0.66 9.33
C VAL A 13 0.40 -0.53 9.82
N GLY A 14 1.61 -0.68 9.28
CA GLY A 14 2.62 -1.63 9.74
C GLY A 14 3.28 -1.19 11.05
N ALA A 15 3.84 -2.15 11.80
CA ALA A 15 4.46 -1.89 13.10
C ALA A 15 5.99 -1.93 13.02
N TYR A 16 6.62 -0.76 13.14
CA TYR A 16 8.07 -0.56 13.06
C TYR A 16 8.73 -0.50 14.44
N VAL A 17 9.97 -0.99 14.53
CA VAL A 17 10.81 -0.89 15.72
C VAL A 17 12.22 -0.46 15.31
N SER A 18 12.73 0.57 15.99
CA SER A 18 14.12 1.05 15.81
C SER A 18 15.07 0.36 16.78
N PRO A 19 16.40 0.37 16.51
CA PRO A 19 17.40 -0.09 17.49
C PRO A 19 17.26 0.60 18.84
N SER A 20 17.02 1.92 18.82
CA SER A 20 16.86 2.72 20.04
C SER A 20 15.65 2.29 20.88
N MET A 21 14.54 1.93 20.23
CA MET A 21 13.36 1.37 20.91
C MET A 21 13.65 -0.03 21.48
N MET A 22 14.34 -0.89 20.72
CA MET A 22 14.72 -2.23 21.20
C MET A 22 15.60 -2.15 22.45
N GLN A 23 16.60 -1.27 22.44
CA GLN A 23 17.51 -1.10 23.56
C GLN A 23 16.84 -0.42 24.75
N SER A 24 16.10 0.67 24.52
CA SER A 24 15.59 1.52 25.60
C SER A 24 14.27 1.02 26.18
N GLU A 25 13.37 0.52 25.34
CA GLU A 25 12.04 0.09 25.77
C GLU A 25 11.98 -1.42 26.07
N TYR A 26 12.74 -2.24 25.32
CA TYR A 26 12.77 -3.70 25.50
C TYR A 26 14.03 -4.22 26.19
N SER A 27 14.95 -3.35 26.63
CA SER A 27 16.21 -3.73 27.29
C SER A 27 17.03 -4.77 26.50
N MET A 28 16.93 -4.76 25.17
CA MET A 28 17.67 -5.71 24.35
C MET A 28 19.17 -5.36 24.37
N ARG A 29 19.99 -6.35 24.72
CA ARG A 29 21.45 -6.21 24.76
C ARG A 29 22.03 -6.00 23.36
N ASP A 30 21.54 -6.79 22.41
CA ASP A 30 21.99 -6.77 21.02
C ASP A 30 20.86 -6.22 20.14
N THR A 31 21.19 -5.26 19.28
CA THR A 31 20.27 -4.65 18.31
C THR A 31 20.87 -4.78 16.91
N PRO A 32 20.97 -6.01 16.37
CA PRO A 32 21.60 -6.21 15.09
C PRO A 32 20.81 -5.44 14.02
N GLU A 33 21.50 -4.91 13.01
CA GLU A 33 20.87 -4.15 11.93
C GLU A 33 19.79 -4.97 11.20
N SER A 34 19.94 -6.30 11.18
CA SER A 34 18.94 -7.24 10.66
C SER A 34 17.63 -7.29 11.46
N SER A 35 17.62 -6.81 12.70
CA SER A 35 16.42 -6.71 13.55
C SER A 35 15.76 -5.33 13.49
N VAL A 36 16.42 -4.35 12.83
CA VAL A 36 15.80 -3.07 12.51
C VAL A 36 14.77 -3.32 11.44
N GLY A 37 13.54 -2.90 11.67
CA GLY A 37 12.48 -3.11 10.71
C GLY A 37 11.15 -3.29 11.39
N LEU A 38 10.40 -4.28 10.94
CA LEU A 38 9.02 -4.48 11.36
C LEU A 38 8.90 -5.72 12.20
N TYR A 39 7.94 -5.72 13.13
CA TYR A 39 7.69 -6.88 13.98
C TYR A 39 7.35 -8.11 13.13
N THR A 40 7.91 -9.26 13.50
CA THR A 40 7.80 -10.51 12.72
C THR A 40 6.39 -11.05 12.61
N TRP A 41 5.51 -10.69 13.56
CA TRP A 41 4.07 -11.02 13.59
C TRP A 41 3.16 -9.91 13.05
N SER A 42 3.72 -8.81 12.52
CA SER A 42 2.92 -7.84 11.77
C SER A 42 2.37 -8.54 10.53
N SER A 43 1.05 -8.51 10.33
CA SER A 43 0.46 -9.00 9.08
C SER A 43 1.09 -8.29 7.89
N ARG A 44 1.33 -9.04 6.83
CA ARG A 44 1.98 -8.58 5.61
C ARG A 44 0.99 -8.64 4.45
N GLY A 45 1.18 -7.76 3.49
CA GLY A 45 0.61 -7.93 2.16
C GLY A 45 1.28 -9.09 1.38
N PRO A 46 0.91 -9.25 0.11
CA PRO A 46 -0.25 -8.61 -0.52
C PRO A 46 -1.55 -9.20 0.02
N THR A 47 -2.63 -8.45 -0.14
CA THR A 47 -3.99 -8.95 0.02
C THR A 47 -4.35 -9.92 -1.12
N PHE A 48 -5.38 -10.75 -0.93
CA PHE A 48 -5.82 -11.70 -1.95
C PHE A 48 -6.26 -11.03 -3.26
N ASP A 49 -6.68 -9.78 -3.21
CA ASP A 49 -7.05 -8.98 -4.38
C ASP A 49 -5.90 -8.12 -4.91
N GLY A 50 -4.66 -8.44 -4.55
CA GLY A 50 -3.44 -7.88 -5.10
C GLY A 50 -3.04 -6.49 -4.60
N ASP A 51 -3.84 -5.87 -3.73
CA ASP A 51 -3.43 -4.64 -3.03
C ASP A 51 -2.32 -4.94 -2.01
N LEU A 52 -1.46 -3.97 -1.73
CA LEU A 52 -0.39 -4.12 -0.76
C LEU A 52 -0.94 -4.31 0.67
N GLY A 53 -2.12 -3.75 0.97
CA GLY A 53 -2.81 -3.86 2.26
C GLY A 53 -2.20 -3.01 3.38
N VAL A 54 -0.87 -2.88 3.43
CA VAL A 54 -0.15 -1.94 4.28
C VAL A 54 0.21 -0.70 3.47
N ASN A 55 -0.21 0.48 3.94
CA ASN A 55 0.03 1.74 3.24
C ASN A 55 1.29 2.43 3.75
N ILE A 56 1.48 2.46 5.06
CA ILE A 56 2.60 3.09 5.76
C ILE A 56 2.97 2.26 6.99
N CYS A 57 4.11 2.53 7.59
CA CYS A 57 4.45 2.01 8.91
C CYS A 57 4.65 3.14 9.92
N ALA A 58 4.43 2.82 11.19
CA ALA A 58 4.64 3.72 12.32
C ALA A 58 5.27 2.95 13.49
N PRO A 59 5.90 3.64 14.45
CA PRO A 59 6.45 3.00 15.65
C PRO A 59 5.41 2.14 16.36
N GLY A 60 5.67 0.85 16.46
CA GLY A 60 4.80 -0.13 17.12
C GLY A 60 5.20 -0.47 18.54
N CYS A 61 6.35 0.05 19.01
CA CYS A 61 6.83 -0.07 20.38
C CYS A 61 6.27 1.09 21.20
N ALA A 62 5.60 0.83 22.32
CA ALA A 62 5.08 1.88 23.17
C ALA A 62 4.99 1.50 24.66
N ILE A 63 5.35 2.44 25.53
CA ILE A 63 4.96 2.43 26.95
C ILE A 63 3.62 3.18 27.07
N THR A 64 2.51 2.44 27.09
CA THR A 64 1.16 3.00 27.04
C THR A 64 0.45 2.97 28.40
N SER A 65 -0.45 3.91 28.62
CA SER A 65 -1.38 3.87 29.76
C SER A 65 -2.34 2.70 29.64
N VAL A 66 -2.70 2.10 30.77
CA VAL A 66 -3.61 0.96 30.84
C VAL A 66 -4.73 1.24 31.85
N PRO A 67 -5.89 0.57 31.73
CA PRO A 67 -7.00 0.82 32.64
C PRO A 67 -6.65 0.58 34.11
N ASN A 68 -7.20 1.38 35.01
CA ASN A 68 -6.89 1.32 36.45
C ASN A 68 -7.17 -0.05 37.11
N TRP A 69 -8.07 -0.86 36.55
CA TRP A 69 -8.36 -2.20 37.07
C TRP A 69 -7.16 -3.17 36.91
N THR A 70 -6.20 -2.85 36.05
CA THR A 70 -4.94 -3.61 35.92
C THR A 70 -3.96 -3.35 37.06
N LEU A 71 -4.30 -2.44 38.00
CA LEU A 71 -3.46 -2.00 39.13
C LEU A 71 -2.07 -1.51 38.70
N THR A 72 -1.92 -1.14 37.42
CA THR A 72 -0.67 -0.70 36.82
C THR A 72 -0.91 0.61 36.09
N LYS A 73 0.00 1.59 36.19
CA LYS A 73 -0.16 2.90 35.54
C LYS A 73 0.13 2.85 34.04
N LYS A 74 1.14 2.08 33.64
CA LYS A 74 1.62 1.95 32.26
C LYS A 74 2.14 0.55 32.01
N MET A 75 1.95 0.03 30.80
CA MET A 75 2.56 -1.22 30.37
C MET A 75 3.30 -1.04 29.06
N LEU A 76 4.36 -1.82 28.91
CA LEU A 76 5.06 -1.96 27.64
C LEU A 76 4.21 -2.86 26.72
N MET A 77 3.85 -2.34 25.56
CA MET A 77 3.08 -3.08 24.55
C MET A 77 3.68 -2.86 23.17
N ASN A 78 3.56 -3.87 22.33
CA ASN A 78 4.06 -3.87 20.97
C ASN A 78 3.06 -4.45 19.98
N GLY A 79 3.05 -3.87 18.79
CA GLY A 79 2.38 -4.43 17.62
C GLY A 79 1.66 -3.36 16.81
N THR A 80 0.89 -3.82 15.83
CA THR A 80 0.07 -2.94 14.98
C THR A 80 -1.01 -2.19 15.76
N SER A 81 -1.45 -2.77 16.90
CA SER A 81 -2.33 -2.11 17.87
C SER A 81 -1.70 -0.86 18.52
N MET A 82 -0.37 -0.72 18.51
CA MET A 82 0.35 0.45 19.04
C MET A 82 0.82 1.39 17.91
N SER A 83 1.15 0.85 16.73
CA SER A 83 1.48 1.69 15.57
C SER A 83 0.27 2.42 15.01
N SER A 84 -0.91 1.79 15.02
CA SER A 84 -2.17 2.41 14.58
C SER A 84 -2.53 3.69 15.37
N PRO A 85 -2.58 3.70 16.73
CA PRO A 85 -2.84 4.93 17.47
C PRO A 85 -1.69 5.96 17.34
N ASN A 86 -0.44 5.52 17.15
CA ASN A 86 0.66 6.44 16.83
C ASN A 86 0.39 7.17 15.50
N ALA A 87 0.06 6.43 14.43
CA ALA A 87 -0.29 7.01 13.14
C ALA A 87 -1.54 7.91 13.22
N ALA A 88 -2.56 7.51 13.99
CA ALA A 88 -3.75 8.31 14.22
C ALA A 88 -3.44 9.65 14.92
N GLY A 89 -2.51 9.66 15.89
CA GLY A 89 -2.01 10.88 16.52
C GLY A 89 -1.32 11.82 15.52
N ASN A 90 -0.49 11.27 14.62
CA ASN A 90 0.13 12.05 13.55
C ASN A 90 -0.92 12.64 12.59
N VAL A 91 -1.92 11.86 12.19
CA VAL A 91 -3.05 12.34 11.37
C VAL A 91 -3.81 13.47 12.08
N ALA A 92 -4.03 13.36 13.39
CA ALA A 92 -4.69 14.40 14.18
C ALA A 92 -3.90 15.72 14.15
N LEU A 93 -2.56 15.67 14.22
CA LEU A 93 -1.70 16.84 14.07
C LEU A 93 -1.84 17.48 12.68
N LEU A 94 -1.87 16.67 11.62
CA LEU A 94 -2.08 17.16 10.25
C LEU A 94 -3.42 17.89 10.12
N ILE A 95 -4.51 17.28 10.60
CA ILE A 95 -5.84 17.87 10.57
C ILE A 95 -5.87 19.18 11.37
N SER A 96 -5.23 19.21 12.53
CA SER A 96 -5.15 20.41 13.37
C SER A 96 -4.44 21.55 12.63
N GLY A 97 -3.32 21.26 11.98
CA GLY A 97 -2.57 22.23 11.17
C GLY A 97 -3.35 22.75 9.95
N LEU A 98 -4.09 21.86 9.26
CA LEU A 98 -4.94 22.23 8.13
C LEU A 98 -6.11 23.12 8.57
N LYS A 99 -6.80 22.76 9.66
CA LYS A 99 -7.87 23.58 10.23
C LYS A 99 -7.36 24.94 10.69
N GLY A 100 -6.20 25.00 11.33
CA GLY A 100 -5.57 26.24 11.78
C GLY A 100 -5.26 27.22 10.65
N ARG A 101 -5.08 26.73 9.41
CA ARG A 101 -4.86 27.55 8.21
C ARG A 101 -6.08 27.63 7.28
N SER A 102 -7.22 27.07 7.68
CA SER A 102 -8.44 26.99 6.86
C SER A 102 -8.20 26.34 5.48
N ILE A 103 -7.32 25.33 5.43
CA ILE A 103 -7.03 24.59 4.20
C ILE A 103 -7.98 23.39 4.09
N GLY A 104 -8.63 23.24 2.93
CA GLY A 104 -9.51 22.11 2.64
C GLY A 104 -8.75 20.77 2.63
N TYR A 105 -9.38 19.71 3.13
CA TYR A 105 -8.78 18.38 3.17
C TYR A 105 -9.85 17.30 3.07
N ASN A 106 -9.45 16.11 2.64
CA ASN A 106 -10.26 14.90 2.73
C ASN A 106 -9.38 13.69 3.10
N PRO A 107 -9.98 12.52 3.42
CA PRO A 107 -9.21 11.36 3.85
C PRO A 107 -8.16 10.91 2.83
N PHE A 108 -8.45 11.02 1.54
CA PHE A 108 -7.56 10.59 0.47
C PHE A 108 -6.39 11.56 0.26
N SER A 109 -6.61 12.86 0.42
CA SER A 109 -5.53 13.87 0.36
C SER A 109 -4.53 13.69 1.51
N ILE A 110 -5.03 13.38 2.72
CA ILE A 110 -4.18 13.09 3.88
C ILE A 110 -3.41 11.78 3.65
N ARG A 111 -4.09 10.72 3.19
CA ARG A 111 -3.43 9.45 2.84
C ARG A 111 -2.32 9.65 1.82
N ARG A 112 -2.58 10.37 0.73
CA ARG A 112 -1.57 10.65 -0.30
C ARG A 112 -0.39 11.44 0.26
N ALA A 113 -0.63 12.44 1.10
CA ALA A 113 0.43 13.19 1.75
C ALA A 113 1.34 12.27 2.58
N LEU A 114 0.74 11.39 3.40
CA LEU A 114 1.48 10.43 4.22
C LEU A 114 2.27 9.43 3.37
N GLU A 115 1.66 8.85 2.34
CA GLU A 115 2.30 7.90 1.44
C GLU A 115 3.45 8.53 0.64
N ASN A 116 3.29 9.78 0.17
CA ASN A 116 4.29 10.47 -0.65
C ASN A 116 5.48 11.01 0.15
N THR A 117 5.32 11.23 1.46
CA THR A 117 6.40 11.75 2.33
C THR A 117 6.97 10.70 3.28
N ALA A 118 6.47 9.47 3.23
CA ALA A 118 6.99 8.36 4.02
C ALA A 118 8.45 8.05 3.63
N VAL A 119 9.23 7.62 4.62
CA VAL A 119 10.65 7.28 4.42
C VAL A 119 10.79 5.76 4.39
N SER A 120 11.28 5.24 3.27
CA SER A 120 11.56 3.81 3.11
C SER A 120 12.55 3.33 4.17
N VAL A 121 12.21 2.23 4.84
CA VAL A 121 13.06 1.51 5.78
C VAL A 121 13.85 0.46 4.99
N PRO A 122 15.17 0.59 4.81
CA PRO A 122 15.94 -0.25 3.88
C PRO A 122 15.92 -1.74 4.22
N THR A 123 15.82 -2.06 5.51
CA THR A 123 15.84 -3.45 6.03
C THR A 123 14.46 -4.12 6.00
N ALA A 124 13.39 -3.38 5.70
CA ALA A 124 12.03 -3.89 5.71
C ALA A 124 11.55 -4.29 4.31
N GLU A 125 10.80 -5.38 4.22
CA GLU A 125 10.14 -5.79 2.98
C GLU A 125 8.98 -4.84 2.64
N ALA A 126 8.75 -4.61 1.34
CA ALA A 126 7.68 -3.74 0.85
C ALA A 126 6.29 -4.13 1.39
N PHE A 127 6.00 -5.44 1.46
CA PHE A 127 4.73 -5.99 1.99
C PHE A 127 4.44 -5.64 3.45
N SER A 128 5.47 -5.23 4.18
CA SER A 128 5.37 -4.97 5.61
C SER A 128 5.42 -3.46 5.90
N GLN A 129 6.17 -2.67 5.11
CA GLN A 129 6.34 -1.22 5.36
C GLN A 129 5.38 -0.34 4.56
N GLY A 130 4.75 -0.86 3.51
CA GLY A 130 4.00 -0.03 2.58
C GLY A 130 4.93 0.94 1.84
N GLN A 131 4.60 2.23 1.88
CA GLN A 131 5.43 3.32 1.36
C GLN A 131 6.53 3.77 2.34
N GLY A 132 6.56 3.21 3.55
CA GLY A 132 7.60 3.46 4.55
C GLY A 132 7.11 4.12 5.83
N LEU A 133 8.06 4.61 6.62
CA LEU A 133 7.83 5.18 7.94
C LEU A 133 7.22 6.58 7.86
N ILE A 134 6.13 6.78 8.62
CA ILE A 134 5.39 8.03 8.69
C ILE A 134 6.27 9.24 9.07
N GLN A 135 6.11 10.35 8.35
CA GLN A 135 6.79 11.62 8.60
C GLN A 135 5.77 12.77 8.72
N ALA A 136 5.46 13.20 9.95
CA ALA A 136 4.39 14.17 10.18
C ALA A 136 4.69 15.57 9.63
N LEU A 137 5.89 16.09 9.88
CA LEU A 137 6.27 17.43 9.44
C LEU A 137 6.37 17.52 7.91
N PRO A 138 7.11 16.63 7.21
CA PRO A 138 7.08 16.57 5.75
C PRO A 138 5.68 16.42 5.16
N ALA A 139 4.81 15.57 5.74
CA ALA A 139 3.44 15.42 5.27
C ALA A 139 2.64 16.73 5.40
N LEU A 140 2.83 17.48 6.50
CA LEU A 140 2.19 18.77 6.70
C LEU A 140 2.70 19.81 5.69
N GLU A 141 4.01 19.86 5.48
CA GLU A 141 4.64 20.76 4.50
C GLU A 141 4.16 20.45 3.08
N TYR A 142 4.04 19.16 2.73
CA TYR A 142 3.47 18.72 1.46
C TYR A 142 2.05 19.26 1.25
N LEU A 143 1.18 19.15 2.26
CA LEU A 143 -0.18 19.68 2.19
C LEU A 143 -0.21 21.21 2.10
N PHE A 144 0.76 21.91 2.71
CA PHE A 144 0.85 23.37 2.66
C PHE A 144 1.41 23.91 1.35
N LYS A 145 2.31 23.18 0.69
CA LYS A 145 3.07 23.63 -0.48
C LYS A 145 2.20 24.19 -1.62
N ASN A 146 0.97 23.69 -1.76
CA ASN A 146 -0.04 24.19 -2.71
C ASN A 146 -1.42 24.37 -2.06
N GLN A 147 -1.47 24.61 -0.73
CA GLN A 147 -2.72 24.67 0.05
C GLN A 147 -3.68 23.52 -0.25
N ASN A 148 -3.13 22.32 -0.50
CA ASN A 148 -3.89 21.14 -0.89
C ASN A 148 -4.88 21.37 -2.05
N ALA A 149 -4.60 22.30 -2.97
CA ALA A 149 -5.57 22.74 -3.99
C ALA A 149 -6.03 21.61 -4.94
N PHE A 150 -5.13 20.68 -5.28
CA PHE A 150 -5.43 19.57 -6.18
C PHE A 150 -6.24 18.46 -5.53
N ASP A 151 -6.13 18.28 -4.23
CA ASP A 151 -6.60 17.05 -3.57
C ASP A 151 -7.55 17.33 -2.42
N GLY A 152 -7.64 18.57 -1.93
CA GLY A 152 -8.46 19.00 -0.82
C GLY A 152 -9.81 19.63 -1.22
N THR A 153 -10.06 19.76 -2.52
CA THR A 153 -11.28 20.38 -3.07
C THR A 153 -12.16 19.34 -3.76
N HIS A 154 -13.38 19.74 -4.16
CA HIS A 154 -14.26 18.91 -4.99
C HIS A 154 -14.04 19.15 -6.50
N GLU A 155 -12.97 19.85 -6.88
CA GLU A 155 -12.63 20.13 -8.29
C GLU A 155 -11.91 18.96 -8.95
N PHE A 156 -11.26 18.13 -8.15
CA PHE A 156 -10.47 17.00 -8.61
C PHE A 156 -11.00 15.67 -8.05
N PRO A 157 -10.60 14.53 -8.64
CA PRO A 157 -10.93 13.22 -8.10
C PRO A 157 -10.37 13.05 -6.68
N LEU A 158 -11.19 12.48 -5.79
CA LEU A 158 -10.78 12.09 -4.43
C LEU A 158 -9.68 11.03 -4.48
N PHE A 159 -9.90 9.99 -5.29
CA PHE A 159 -8.96 8.91 -5.51
C PHE A 159 -9.15 8.32 -6.90
N TYR A 160 -8.28 7.39 -7.25
CA TYR A 160 -8.30 6.68 -8.52
C TYR A 160 -8.51 5.20 -8.21
N ASP A 161 -9.64 4.65 -8.64
CA ASP A 161 -9.96 3.24 -8.45
C ASP A 161 -9.21 2.43 -9.50
N VAL A 162 -8.31 1.56 -9.05
CA VAL A 162 -7.51 0.67 -9.90
C VAL A 162 -8.14 -0.71 -9.83
N ARG A 163 -8.48 -1.26 -11.00
CA ARG A 163 -9.09 -2.59 -11.13
C ARG A 163 -8.38 -3.39 -12.20
N VAL A 164 -8.27 -4.69 -11.98
CA VAL A 164 -7.75 -5.65 -12.96
C VAL A 164 -8.93 -6.52 -13.44
N PRO A 165 -9.60 -6.18 -14.56
CA PRO A 165 -10.84 -6.84 -14.96
C PRO A 165 -10.68 -8.34 -15.24
N THR A 166 -9.52 -8.76 -15.74
CA THR A 166 -9.21 -10.17 -16.01
C THR A 166 -8.97 -10.98 -14.72
N HIS A 167 -8.76 -10.32 -13.59
CA HIS A 167 -8.52 -10.92 -12.28
C HIS A 167 -9.63 -10.52 -11.30
N GLN A 168 -10.89 -10.80 -11.62
CA GLN A 168 -12.04 -10.55 -10.73
C GLN A 168 -12.17 -9.10 -10.21
N ASN A 169 -11.74 -8.11 -10.99
CA ASN A 169 -11.67 -6.69 -10.58
C ASN A 169 -10.82 -6.46 -9.32
N ASN A 170 -9.75 -7.25 -9.17
CA ASN A 170 -8.74 -7.09 -8.13
C ASN A 170 -8.12 -5.68 -8.15
N ARG A 171 -7.69 -5.20 -6.98
CA ARG A 171 -7.07 -3.88 -6.80
C ARG A 171 -5.60 -3.82 -7.24
N GLY A 172 -5.01 -4.97 -7.54
CA GLY A 172 -3.64 -5.10 -8.03
C GLY A 172 -3.44 -6.33 -8.90
N ILE A 173 -2.30 -6.38 -9.59
CA ILE A 173 -1.88 -7.55 -10.34
C ILE A 173 -1.23 -8.52 -9.35
N TYR A 174 -1.82 -9.70 -9.17
CA TYR A 174 -1.29 -10.72 -8.29
C TYR A 174 -1.21 -12.07 -8.99
N LEU A 175 -0.01 -12.43 -9.41
CA LEU A 175 0.29 -13.70 -10.07
C LEU A 175 0.90 -14.66 -9.05
N ARG A 176 0.14 -15.68 -8.65
CA ARG A 176 0.55 -16.64 -7.62
C ARG A 176 0.54 -18.06 -8.12
N GLU A 177 -0.50 -18.42 -8.87
CA GLU A 177 -0.68 -19.78 -9.37
C GLU A 177 0.15 -19.99 -10.64
N HIS A 178 0.56 -21.24 -10.88
CA HIS A 178 1.48 -21.57 -11.97
C HIS A 178 0.92 -21.16 -13.35
N GLU A 179 -0.37 -21.33 -13.56
CA GLU A 179 -1.08 -20.98 -14.79
C GLU A 179 -1.04 -19.48 -15.05
N GLN A 180 -1.14 -18.67 -13.99
CA GLN A 180 -1.14 -17.20 -14.07
C GLN A 180 0.24 -16.65 -14.48
N LEU A 181 1.32 -17.40 -14.28
CA LEU A 181 2.67 -16.96 -14.64
C LEU A 181 2.90 -16.93 -16.15
N THR A 182 2.02 -17.55 -16.93
CA THR A 182 2.02 -17.49 -18.40
C THR A 182 1.35 -16.21 -18.92
N GLU A 183 0.59 -15.50 -18.08
CA GLU A 183 -0.03 -14.23 -18.44
C GLU A 183 1.02 -13.12 -18.54
N THR A 184 1.26 -12.66 -19.76
CA THR A 184 2.27 -11.62 -20.01
C THR A 184 1.65 -10.23 -20.06
N ASP A 185 0.45 -10.08 -20.62
CA ASP A 185 -0.22 -8.79 -20.83
C ASP A 185 -1.53 -8.71 -20.06
N ILE A 186 -1.55 -7.89 -19.01
CA ILE A 186 -2.68 -7.80 -18.09
C ILE A 186 -3.37 -6.46 -18.26
N ALA A 187 -4.68 -6.49 -18.51
CA ALA A 187 -5.49 -5.29 -18.62
C ALA A 187 -5.73 -4.68 -17.24
N VAL A 188 -5.42 -3.38 -17.10
CA VAL A 188 -5.68 -2.58 -15.91
C VAL A 188 -6.62 -1.44 -16.28
N ASN A 189 -7.66 -1.28 -15.49
CA ASN A 189 -8.64 -0.21 -15.59
C ASN A 189 -8.41 0.80 -14.46
N VAL A 190 -8.40 2.09 -14.79
CA VAL A 190 -8.28 3.16 -13.79
C VAL A 190 -9.44 4.14 -13.95
N GLU A 191 -10.17 4.37 -12.87
CA GLU A 191 -11.30 5.30 -12.83
C GLU A 191 -11.04 6.46 -11.85
N PRO A 192 -11.16 7.72 -12.27
CA PRO A 192 -11.12 8.87 -11.36
C PRO A 192 -12.44 9.00 -10.58
N ILE A 193 -12.42 8.82 -9.27
CA ILE A 193 -13.61 8.91 -8.42
C ILE A 193 -13.76 10.31 -7.84
N PHE A 194 -14.80 11.02 -8.24
CA PHE A 194 -15.12 12.35 -7.72
C PHE A 194 -15.95 12.29 -6.45
N HIS A 195 -15.89 13.38 -5.66
CA HIS A 195 -16.85 13.58 -4.58
C HIS A 195 -18.28 13.59 -5.15
N LYS A 196 -19.24 13.03 -4.40
CA LYS A 196 -20.66 13.00 -4.81
C LYS A 196 -21.21 14.40 -5.11
N ASP A 197 -20.74 15.39 -4.34
CA ASP A 197 -21.13 16.80 -4.45
C ASP A 197 -20.20 17.61 -5.39
N ALA A 198 -19.32 16.94 -6.14
CA ALA A 198 -18.54 17.61 -7.19
C ALA A 198 -19.48 18.08 -8.30
N ARG A 199 -19.27 19.32 -8.77
CA ARG A 199 -20.07 19.87 -9.85
C ARG A 199 -19.81 19.11 -11.16
N ASN A 200 -20.83 19.02 -12.00
CA ASN A 200 -20.72 18.29 -13.27
C ASN A 200 -19.71 18.92 -14.23
N ASP A 201 -19.51 20.23 -14.21
CA ASP A 201 -18.52 20.91 -15.04
C ASP A 201 -17.09 20.49 -14.68
N HIS A 202 -16.78 20.31 -13.39
CA HIS A 202 -15.48 19.78 -12.96
C HIS A 202 -15.24 18.37 -13.50
N ARG A 203 -16.27 17.52 -13.52
CA ARG A 203 -16.19 16.16 -14.09
C ARG A 203 -15.96 16.21 -15.60
N ILE A 204 -16.73 17.03 -16.32
CA ILE A 204 -16.65 17.15 -17.79
C ILE A 204 -15.29 17.72 -18.23
N GLN A 205 -14.76 18.71 -17.51
CA GLN A 205 -13.49 19.35 -17.83
C GLN A 205 -12.26 18.57 -17.33
N PHE A 206 -12.47 17.47 -16.59
CA PHE A 206 -11.37 16.70 -16.04
C PHE A 206 -10.58 15.98 -17.14
N GLU A 207 -9.35 16.44 -17.32
CA GLU A 207 -8.36 15.80 -18.17
C GLU A 207 -7.00 15.83 -17.46
N LEU A 208 -6.45 14.66 -17.17
CA LEU A 208 -5.18 14.51 -16.47
C LEU A 208 -4.20 13.71 -17.32
N ALA A 209 -3.15 14.37 -17.79
CA ALA A 209 -2.05 13.73 -18.50
C ALA A 209 -1.02 13.18 -17.49
N LEU A 210 -0.84 11.86 -17.52
CA LEU A 210 -0.02 11.11 -16.59
C LEU A 210 1.17 10.48 -17.31
N LYS A 211 2.31 10.44 -16.61
CA LYS A 211 3.46 9.59 -16.96
C LYS A 211 3.43 8.36 -16.08
N LEU A 212 3.47 7.17 -16.67
CA LEU A 212 3.53 5.91 -15.95
C LEU A 212 4.99 5.45 -15.86
N VAL A 213 5.42 5.05 -14.66
CA VAL A 213 6.81 4.65 -14.39
C VAL A 213 6.81 3.32 -13.64
N PRO A 214 7.26 2.21 -14.28
CA PRO A 214 7.43 0.94 -13.58
C PRO A 214 8.63 1.01 -12.62
N THR A 215 8.50 0.42 -11.44
CA THR A 215 9.58 0.40 -10.43
C THR A 215 10.57 -0.75 -10.62
N LYS A 216 10.26 -1.72 -11.49
CA LYS A 216 11.05 -2.92 -11.74
C LYS A 216 11.17 -3.19 -13.24
N PRO A 217 12.31 -3.72 -13.73
CA PRO A 217 12.54 -3.95 -15.15
C PRO A 217 11.67 -5.08 -15.74
N TRP A 218 11.15 -5.96 -14.90
CA TRP A 218 10.22 -7.03 -15.31
C TRP A 218 8.78 -6.55 -15.45
N ILE A 219 8.50 -5.27 -15.22
CA ILE A 219 7.20 -4.63 -15.45
C ILE A 219 7.36 -3.63 -16.59
N ALA A 220 6.50 -3.72 -17.61
CA ALA A 220 6.43 -2.77 -18.71
C ALA A 220 5.00 -2.25 -18.87
N THR A 221 4.86 -1.02 -19.34
CA THR A 221 3.55 -0.40 -19.62
C THR A 221 3.73 0.77 -20.59
N ALA A 222 2.65 1.43 -20.98
CA ALA A 222 2.71 2.64 -21.79
C ALA A 222 3.34 3.80 -20.99
N ASP A 223 4.19 4.60 -21.64
CA ASP A 223 4.85 5.73 -20.95
C ASP A 223 3.88 6.83 -20.49
N HIS A 224 2.76 6.99 -21.21
CA HIS A 224 1.81 8.07 -20.98
C HIS A 224 0.35 7.58 -20.99
N LEU A 225 -0.47 8.21 -20.16
CA LEU A 225 -1.90 7.94 -20.02
C LEU A 225 -2.66 9.26 -19.82
N THR A 226 -3.68 9.53 -20.63
CA THR A 226 -4.59 10.68 -20.41
C THR A 226 -5.87 10.22 -19.76
N LEU A 227 -6.04 10.51 -18.48
CA LEU A 227 -7.25 10.12 -17.76
C LEU A 227 -8.32 11.21 -17.92
N MET A 228 -9.52 10.80 -18.31
CA MET A 228 -10.71 11.65 -18.40
C MET A 228 -11.81 11.01 -17.55
N HIS A 229 -12.80 11.80 -17.16
CA HIS A 229 -14.02 11.26 -16.55
C HIS A 229 -14.88 10.65 -17.66
N GLN A 230 -15.12 9.35 -17.65
CA GLN A 230 -15.80 8.65 -18.75
C GLN A 230 -17.32 8.49 -18.55
N GLY A 231 -17.91 9.23 -17.61
CA GLY A 231 -19.36 9.21 -17.37
C GLY A 231 -19.82 7.90 -16.70
N ASN A 232 -21.06 7.91 -16.22
CA ASN A 232 -21.67 6.74 -15.61
C ASN A 232 -22.62 6.12 -16.65
N GLU A 233 -22.09 5.38 -17.62
CA GLU A 233 -22.98 4.57 -18.46
C GLU A 233 -23.46 3.36 -17.65
N PHE A 234 -24.78 3.23 -17.57
CA PHE A 234 -25.57 2.23 -16.86
C PHE A 234 -24.82 0.93 -16.49
N LEU A 235 -24.62 0.70 -15.18
CA LEU A 235 -24.14 -0.54 -14.55
C LEU A 235 -22.69 -1.01 -14.83
N VAL A 236 -21.88 -0.26 -15.58
CA VAL A 236 -20.45 -0.59 -15.76
C VAL A 236 -19.60 0.62 -15.41
N VAL A 237 -18.71 0.46 -14.43
CA VAL A 237 -17.62 1.41 -14.17
C VAL A 237 -16.76 1.49 -15.44
N VAL A 238 -16.85 2.61 -16.16
CA VAL A 238 -16.06 2.84 -17.37
C VAL A 238 -14.83 3.64 -16.97
N GLY A 239 -13.77 2.97 -16.52
CA GLY A 239 -12.45 3.61 -16.39
C GLY A 239 -11.64 3.52 -17.68
N ARG A 240 -10.49 4.20 -17.73
CA ARG A 240 -9.56 4.05 -18.85
C ARG A 240 -8.76 2.75 -18.68
N THR A 241 -8.89 1.85 -19.65
CA THR A 241 -8.14 0.59 -19.69
C THR A 241 -6.83 0.73 -20.48
N PHE A 242 -5.76 0.14 -19.97
CA PHE A 242 -4.49 -0.05 -20.68
C PHE A 242 -3.84 -1.35 -20.22
N LYS A 243 -2.74 -1.76 -20.88
CA LYS A 243 -2.04 -3.01 -20.55
C LYS A 243 -0.80 -2.74 -19.71
N VAL A 244 -0.57 -3.63 -18.74
CA VAL A 244 0.68 -3.76 -18.00
C VAL A 244 1.25 -5.13 -18.33
N SER A 245 2.45 -5.16 -18.88
CA SER A 245 3.16 -6.38 -19.23
C SER A 245 4.05 -6.82 -18.06
N VAL A 246 4.01 -8.10 -17.70
CA VAL A 246 4.76 -8.68 -16.59
C VAL A 246 5.61 -9.85 -17.11
N ASN A 247 6.92 -9.71 -17.04
CA ASN A 247 7.86 -10.76 -17.43
C ASN A 247 8.26 -11.61 -16.20
N THR A 248 7.82 -12.87 -16.16
CA THR A 248 8.07 -13.78 -15.04
C THR A 248 9.29 -14.68 -15.25
N ASP A 249 9.89 -14.69 -16.45
CA ASP A 249 10.98 -15.60 -16.82
C ASP A 249 12.26 -15.31 -16.03
N SER A 250 12.60 -14.03 -15.91
CA SER A 250 13.80 -13.56 -15.18
C SER A 250 13.69 -13.68 -13.66
N LEU A 251 12.51 -14.00 -13.13
CA LEU A 251 12.28 -14.10 -11.69
C LEU A 251 12.73 -15.47 -11.16
N ALA A 252 13.36 -15.48 -9.98
CA ALA A 252 13.77 -16.70 -9.32
C ALA A 252 12.55 -17.45 -8.74
N ALA A 253 12.54 -18.77 -8.86
CA ALA A 253 11.55 -19.61 -8.17
C ALA A 253 11.74 -19.54 -6.64
N GLY A 254 10.67 -19.77 -5.88
CA GLY A 254 10.67 -19.71 -4.43
C GLY A 254 10.70 -18.29 -3.84
N THR A 255 10.63 -17.25 -4.68
CA THR A 255 10.72 -15.85 -4.24
C THR A 255 9.42 -15.08 -4.45
N SER A 256 9.15 -14.13 -3.54
CA SER A 256 8.11 -13.12 -3.71
C SER A 256 8.72 -11.86 -4.32
N ASN A 257 8.16 -11.42 -5.44
CA ASN A 257 8.64 -10.27 -6.20
C ASN A 257 7.58 -9.18 -6.19
N TYR A 258 7.97 -7.98 -5.76
CA TYR A 258 7.09 -6.82 -5.69
C TYR A 258 7.62 -5.69 -6.57
N GLY A 259 6.70 -5.08 -7.31
CA GLY A 259 6.92 -3.84 -8.03
C GLY A 259 5.61 -3.08 -8.18
N GLU A 260 5.68 -1.91 -8.78
CA GLU A 260 4.55 -1.01 -8.96
C GLU A 260 4.66 -0.33 -10.32
N VAL A 261 3.52 0.05 -10.88
CA VAL A 261 3.47 1.13 -11.88
C VAL A 261 3.00 2.38 -11.17
N ILE A 262 3.83 3.43 -11.18
CA ILE A 262 3.55 4.69 -10.51
C ILE A 262 3.10 5.73 -11.54
N ALA A 263 1.96 6.37 -11.30
CA ALA A 263 1.45 7.45 -12.13
C ALA A 263 1.84 8.81 -11.56
N TYR A 264 2.48 9.65 -12.38
CA TYR A 264 2.83 11.04 -12.05
C TYR A 264 2.08 12.02 -12.94
N ASP A 265 1.60 13.12 -12.36
CA ASP A 265 1.06 14.24 -13.13
C ASP A 265 2.16 14.91 -13.94
N THR A 266 2.02 14.93 -15.26
CA THR A 266 3.00 15.52 -16.18
C THR A 266 3.12 17.04 -16.04
N LYS A 267 2.01 17.72 -15.68
CA LYS A 267 2.00 19.17 -15.48
C LYS A 267 2.52 19.54 -14.09
N ASN A 268 2.30 18.68 -13.10
CA ASN A 268 2.67 18.93 -11.70
C ASN A 268 3.43 17.76 -11.07
N PRO A 269 4.66 17.45 -11.51
CA PRO A 269 5.43 16.33 -10.97
C PRO A 269 5.71 16.46 -9.46
N GLY A 270 5.71 17.69 -8.94
CA GLY A 270 5.85 17.99 -7.51
C GLY A 270 4.68 17.55 -6.63
N ARG A 271 3.53 17.16 -7.22
CA ARG A 271 2.44 16.44 -6.52
C ARG A 271 2.87 15.02 -6.11
N GLY A 272 3.97 14.54 -6.66
CA GLY A 272 4.41 13.16 -6.46
C GLY A 272 3.44 12.17 -7.10
N PRO A 273 3.51 10.91 -6.68
CA PRO A 273 2.62 9.86 -7.15
C PRO A 273 1.13 10.18 -6.94
N VAL A 274 0.35 10.04 -8.01
CA VAL A 274 -1.10 10.28 -8.02
C VAL A 274 -1.86 9.00 -7.63
N PHE A 275 -1.48 7.87 -8.22
CA PHE A 275 -1.90 6.52 -7.86
C PHE A 275 -0.79 5.51 -8.18
N ARG A 276 -0.97 4.29 -7.68
CA ARG A 276 -0.06 3.16 -7.87
C ARG A 276 -0.83 1.92 -8.26
N ILE A 277 -0.24 1.12 -9.12
CA ILE A 277 -0.75 -0.21 -9.48
C ILE A 277 0.23 -1.22 -8.89
N PRO A 278 -0.13 -1.91 -7.79
CA PRO A 278 0.74 -2.92 -7.20
C PRO A 278 0.80 -4.15 -8.12
N VAL A 279 2.01 -4.68 -8.29
CA VAL A 279 2.30 -5.88 -9.06
C VAL A 279 3.09 -6.84 -8.18
N THR A 280 2.46 -7.95 -7.83
CA THR A 280 3.08 -9.02 -7.04
C THR A 280 3.15 -10.30 -7.83
N VAL A 281 4.33 -10.91 -7.89
CA VAL A 281 4.56 -12.21 -8.52
C VAL A 281 5.18 -13.16 -7.49
N ILE A 282 4.50 -14.28 -7.24
CA ILE A 282 5.03 -15.41 -6.46
C ILE A 282 5.30 -16.54 -7.44
N LYS A 283 6.58 -16.86 -7.64
CA LYS A 283 6.98 -17.95 -8.55
C LYS A 283 7.20 -19.22 -7.73
N PRO A 284 6.35 -20.25 -7.83
CA PRO A 284 6.50 -21.46 -7.03
C PRO A 284 7.73 -22.25 -7.47
N GLU A 285 8.31 -22.99 -6.53
CA GLU A 285 9.31 -23.99 -6.86
C GLU A 285 8.65 -25.21 -7.50
N VAL A 286 9.18 -25.66 -8.63
CA VAL A 286 8.70 -26.86 -9.30
C VAL A 286 9.44 -28.06 -8.74
N ILE A 287 8.73 -28.90 -7.96
CA ILE A 287 9.30 -30.15 -7.43
C ILE A 287 9.21 -31.23 -8.53
N PRO A 288 10.35 -31.80 -8.98
CA PRO A 288 10.35 -32.85 -10.00
C PRO A 288 9.54 -34.09 -9.56
N VAL A 289 8.82 -34.71 -10.50
CA VAL A 289 7.93 -35.86 -10.25
C VAL A 289 8.63 -37.02 -9.53
N ALA A 290 9.92 -37.24 -9.79
CA ALA A 290 10.71 -38.27 -9.12
C ALA A 290 10.87 -38.07 -7.59
N GLN A 291 10.79 -36.82 -7.11
CA GLN A 291 10.87 -36.47 -5.68
C GLN A 291 9.48 -36.34 -5.02
N GLN A 292 8.41 -36.17 -5.81
CA GLN A 292 7.04 -36.04 -5.29
C GLN A 292 6.58 -37.31 -4.53
N HIS A 293 7.02 -38.50 -4.97
CA HIS A 293 6.70 -39.77 -4.29
C HIS A 293 7.29 -39.88 -2.88
N THR A 294 8.50 -39.36 -2.66
CA THR A 294 9.18 -39.42 -1.36
C THR A 294 8.62 -38.39 -0.38
N THR A 295 8.22 -37.20 -0.85
CA THR A 295 7.65 -36.14 -0.01
C THR A 295 6.22 -36.46 0.44
N LEU A 296 5.41 -37.10 -0.41
CA LEU A 296 4.05 -37.54 -0.03
C LEU A 296 4.05 -38.70 0.99
N GLN A 297 5.09 -39.54 1.02
CA GLN A 297 5.24 -40.60 2.02
C GLN A 297 5.53 -40.03 3.42
N LEU A 298 6.41 -39.03 3.53
CA LEU A 298 6.72 -38.36 4.81
C LEU A 298 5.49 -37.71 5.47
N VAL A 299 4.60 -37.11 4.68
CA VAL A 299 3.37 -36.49 5.20
C VAL A 299 2.37 -37.54 5.69
N LYS A 300 2.28 -38.70 5.02
CA LYS A 300 1.43 -39.81 5.48
C LYS A 300 1.97 -40.48 6.75
N GLU A 301 3.28 -40.64 6.87
CA GLU A 301 3.91 -41.24 8.05
C GLU A 301 3.74 -40.36 9.30
N LEU A 302 3.87 -39.04 9.16
CA LEU A 302 3.61 -38.07 10.25
C LEU A 302 2.13 -38.01 10.64
N ALA A 303 1.20 -38.19 9.70
CA ALA A 303 -0.23 -38.24 9.99
C ALA A 303 -0.67 -39.56 10.65
N SER A 304 0.08 -40.66 10.45
CA SER A 304 -0.14 -41.96 11.10
C SER A 304 0.55 -42.13 12.45
N ALA A 305 1.39 -41.17 12.85
CA ALA A 305 2.15 -41.20 14.10
C ALA A 305 1.51 -40.37 15.25
N ASN A 306 0.27 -39.90 15.08
CA ASN A 306 -0.55 -39.25 16.11
C ASN A 306 -1.80 -40.07 16.42
#